data_AF-A0A2K8L242-F1
#
_entry.id   AF-A0A2K8L242-F1
#
_cell.length_a   1.000
_cell.length_b   1.000
_cell.length_c   1.000
_cell.angle_alpha   90.00
_cell.angle_beta   90.00
_cell.angle_gamma   90.00
#
_symmetry.space_group_name_H-M   'P 1'
#
loop_
_entity.id
_entity.type
_entity.pdbx_description
1 polymer ?
#
loop_
_entity_poly.entity_id
_entity_poly.type
_entity_poly.pdbx_seq_one_letter_code
_entity_poly.pdbx_strand_id
1 'polypeptide(L)'
;MADIAHQHHERLDGSGYPQGLKGEQICLEARIVAVADVVEAMSSHRPYRASLGIDRALEEIQRGRGTSYDADVVDACLKLFAQNRFAFA
;
A
#
# COMPACT_ATOMS: atom_id res chain seq x y z
N MET A 1 -11.40 -13.43 -2.65
CA MET A 1 -11.85 -12.07 -3.05
C MET A 1 -12.53 -11.35 -1.88
N ALA A 2 -13.48 -11.96 -1.17
CA ALA A 2 -14.09 -11.37 0.03
C ALA A 2 -13.04 -10.99 1.09
N ASP A 3 -12.07 -11.86 1.36
CA ASP A 3 -11.02 -11.58 2.36
C ASP A 3 -10.12 -10.42 1.97
N ILE A 4 -9.83 -10.24 0.67
CA ILE A 4 -9.02 -9.12 0.17
C ILE A 4 -9.73 -7.80 0.49
N ALA A 5 -11.00 -7.70 0.10
CA ALA A 5 -11.82 -6.52 0.39
C ALA A 5 -11.95 -6.27 1.90
N HIS A 6 -12.01 -7.33 2.70
CA HIS A 6 -12.14 -7.22 4.15
C HIS A 6 -10.83 -6.84 4.85
N GLN A 7 -9.67 -7.21 4.30
CA GLN A 7 -8.37 -7.12 4.97
C GLN A 7 -7.42 -6.05 4.38
N HIS A 8 -7.70 -5.47 3.21
CA HIS A 8 -6.76 -4.51 2.58
C HIS A 8 -6.53 -3.20 3.37
N HIS A 9 -7.31 -2.95 4.42
CA HIS A 9 -7.09 -1.86 5.38
C HIS A 9 -6.40 -2.31 6.69
N GLU A 10 -6.07 -3.60 6.81
CA GLU A 10 -5.23 -4.10 7.89
C GLU A 10 -3.78 -3.64 7.70
N ARG A 11 -3.03 -3.56 8.81
CA ARG A 11 -1.61 -3.19 8.82
C ARG A 11 -0.82 -4.26 9.53
N LEU A 12 0.43 -4.50 9.11
CA LEU A 12 1.21 -5.62 9.69
C LEU A 12 1.39 -5.55 11.21
N ASP A 13 1.45 -4.33 11.78
CA ASP A 13 1.55 -4.08 13.22
C ASP A 13 0.22 -4.24 13.99
N GLY A 14 -0.90 -4.41 13.27
CA GLY A 14 -2.26 -4.52 13.81
C GLY A 14 -2.91 -3.20 14.19
N SER A 15 -2.35 -2.07 13.75
CA SER A 15 -3.00 -0.75 13.86
C SER A 15 -4.08 -0.53 12.81
N GLY A 16 -4.21 -1.45 11.84
CA GLY A 16 -5.25 -1.45 10.83
C GLY A 16 -6.60 -1.94 11.33
N TYR A 17 -7.55 -2.02 10.40
CA TYR A 17 -8.95 -2.35 10.69
C TYR A 17 -9.52 -3.24 9.57
N PRO A 18 -10.63 -3.95 9.79
CA PRO A 18 -11.52 -3.92 10.96
C PRO A 18 -11.23 -4.92 12.08
N GLN A 19 -10.39 -5.92 11.85
CA GLN A 19 -10.12 -7.02 12.78
C GLN A 19 -8.83 -6.84 13.58
N GLY A 20 -7.93 -5.93 13.16
CA GLY A 20 -6.65 -5.70 13.83
C GLY A 20 -5.69 -6.88 13.63
N LEU A 21 -5.72 -7.48 12.43
CA LEU A 21 -4.87 -8.61 12.06
C LEU A 21 -3.41 -8.17 11.99
N LYS A 22 -2.49 -9.11 12.26
CA LYS A 22 -1.04 -8.85 12.27
C LYS A 22 -0.28 -9.80 11.37
N GLY A 23 0.78 -9.32 10.76
CA GLY A 23 1.74 -10.15 10.02
C GLY A 23 1.05 -11.08 9.01
N GLU A 24 1.32 -12.38 9.15
CA GLU A 24 0.81 -13.45 8.28
C GLU A 24 -0.68 -13.77 8.45
N GLN A 25 -1.36 -13.17 9.41
CA GLN A 25 -2.83 -13.28 9.52
C GLN A 25 -3.54 -12.55 8.37
N ILE A 26 -2.85 -11.62 7.72
CA ILE A 26 -3.33 -10.88 6.56
C ILE A 26 -2.91 -11.64 5.29
N CYS A 27 -3.87 -11.97 4.42
CA CYS A 27 -3.55 -12.67 3.18
C CYS A 27 -2.60 -11.83 2.30
N LEU A 28 -1.75 -12.51 1.52
CA LEU A 28 -0.75 -11.85 0.69
C LEU A 28 -1.39 -10.87 -0.29
N GLU A 29 -2.52 -11.25 -0.86
CA GLU A 29 -3.28 -10.45 -1.81
C GLU A 29 -3.79 -9.14 -1.17
N ALA A 30 -4.24 -9.18 0.08
CA ALA A 30 -4.62 -7.97 0.82
C ALA A 30 -3.41 -7.08 1.12
N ARG A 31 -2.25 -7.66 1.46
CA ARG A 31 -1.00 -6.90 1.64
C ARG A 31 -0.56 -6.19 0.35
N ILE A 32 -0.72 -6.86 -0.79
CA ILE A 32 -0.46 -6.28 -2.12
C ILE A 32 -1.42 -5.12 -2.41
N VAL A 33 -2.73 -5.33 -2.22
CA VAL A 33 -3.75 -4.29 -2.46
C VAL A 33 -3.56 -3.10 -1.51
N ALA A 34 -3.20 -3.31 -0.25
CA ALA A 34 -2.96 -2.23 0.71
C ALA A 34 -1.86 -1.27 0.23
N VAL A 35 -0.74 -1.79 -0.28
CA VAL A 35 0.35 -0.97 -0.83
C VAL A 35 -0.09 -0.25 -2.10
N ALA A 36 -0.77 -0.95 -3.02
CA ALA A 36 -1.28 -0.35 -4.25
C ALA A 36 -2.28 0.78 -3.99
N ASP A 37 -3.22 0.57 -3.07
CA ASP A 37 -4.25 1.55 -2.69
C ASP A 37 -3.61 2.84 -2.12
N VAL A 38 -2.62 2.71 -1.24
CA VAL A 38 -1.90 3.87 -0.67
C VAL A 38 -1.19 4.66 -1.78
N VAL A 39 -0.49 3.97 -2.68
CA VAL A 39 0.25 4.63 -3.76
C VAL A 39 -0.71 5.38 -4.69
N GLU A 40 -1.80 4.74 -5.11
CA GLU A 40 -2.80 5.36 -5.98
C GLU A 40 -3.54 6.50 -5.28
N ALA A 41 -3.94 6.32 -4.02
CA ALA A 41 -4.64 7.32 -3.23
C ALA A 41 -3.81 8.59 -3.04
N MET A 42 -2.51 8.44 -2.82
CA MET A 42 -1.59 9.56 -2.65
C MET A 42 -1.22 10.24 -3.98
N SER A 43 -1.09 9.47 -5.06
CA SER A 43 -0.66 9.96 -6.37
C SER A 43 -1.79 10.54 -7.22
N SER A 44 -3.06 10.28 -6.88
CA SER A 44 -4.22 10.73 -7.65
C SER A 44 -4.78 12.06 -7.16
N HIS A 45 -5.31 12.86 -8.10
CA HIS A 45 -6.15 14.01 -7.78
C HIS A 45 -7.52 13.53 -7.29
N ARG A 46 -7.98 14.07 -6.16
CA ARG A 46 -9.31 13.82 -5.61
C ARG A 46 -10.08 15.14 -5.53
N PRO A 47 -11.43 15.14 -5.58
CA PRO A 47 -12.24 16.36 -5.58
C PRO A 47 -11.90 17.36 -4.46
N TYR A 48 -11.38 16.87 -3.33
CA TYR A 48 -11.04 17.67 -2.14
C TYR A 48 -9.54 17.73 -1.82
N ARG A 49 -8.67 17.13 -2.66
CA ARG A 49 -7.23 17.03 -2.39
C ARG A 49 -6.45 16.89 -3.69
N ALA A 50 -5.55 17.82 -3.96
CA ALA A 50 -4.57 17.66 -5.03
C ALA A 50 -3.70 16.42 -4.80
N SER A 51 -3.15 15.87 -5.88
CA SER A 51 -2.16 14.80 -5.77
C SER A 51 -0.95 15.28 -4.95
N LEU A 52 -0.41 14.40 -4.10
CA LEU A 52 0.87 14.65 -3.43
C LEU A 52 2.07 14.28 -4.31
N GLY A 53 1.81 13.71 -5.49
CA GLY A 53 2.83 13.19 -6.39
C GLY A 53 3.26 11.76 -6.04
N ILE A 54 3.84 11.09 -7.04
CA ILE A 54 4.32 9.71 -6.90
C ILE A 54 5.46 9.61 -5.88
N ASP A 55 6.38 10.56 -5.85
CA ASP A 55 7.54 10.52 -4.95
C ASP A 55 7.11 10.47 -3.48
N ARG A 56 6.12 11.28 -3.10
CA ARG A 56 5.55 11.28 -1.75
C ARG A 56 4.83 9.98 -1.42
N ALA A 57 4.18 9.38 -2.41
CA ALA A 57 3.52 8.09 -2.24
C ALA A 57 4.53 6.96 -2.01
N LEU A 58 5.65 6.95 -2.74
CA LEU A 58 6.74 5.99 -2.56
C LEU A 58 7.47 6.20 -1.22
N GLU A 59 7.69 7.44 -0.81
CA GLU A 59 8.24 7.77 0.51
C GLU A 59 7.35 7.24 1.66
N GLU A 60 6.02 7.34 1.53
CA GLU A 60 5.08 6.86 2.55
C GLU A 60 5.20 5.35 2.76
N ILE A 61 5.11 4.56 1.68
CA ILE A 61 5.17 3.10 1.77
C ILE A 61 6.56 2.64 2.23
N GLN A 62 7.61 3.36 1.85
CA GLN A 62 8.98 3.07 2.28
C GLN A 62 9.14 3.31 3.79
N ARG A 63 8.55 4.38 4.33
CA ARG A 63 8.57 4.67 5.78
C ARG A 63 7.80 3.61 6.59
N GLY A 64 6.72 3.09 6.04
CA GLY A 64 5.91 2.02 6.67
C GLY A 64 6.40 0.60 6.40
N ARG A 65 7.52 0.42 5.69
CA ARG A 65 8.06 -0.89 5.29
C ARG A 65 8.40 -1.76 6.50
N GLY A 66 7.81 -2.96 6.56
CA GLY A 66 8.00 -3.93 7.63
C GLY A 66 7.25 -3.62 8.93
N THR A 67 6.48 -2.52 8.98
CA THR A 67 5.70 -2.12 10.16
C THR A 67 4.21 -2.00 9.83
N SER A 68 3.83 -1.07 8.96
CA SER A 68 2.46 -0.96 8.46
C SER A 68 2.25 -1.81 7.20
N TYR A 69 3.29 -1.96 6.38
CA TYR A 69 3.25 -2.63 5.09
C TYR A 69 4.23 -3.78 5.00
N ASP A 70 3.91 -4.77 4.18
CA ASP A 70 4.80 -5.89 3.91
C ASP A 70 6.06 -5.46 3.18
N ALA A 71 7.22 -5.90 3.70
CA ALA A 71 8.52 -5.49 3.20
C ALA A 71 8.74 -5.95 1.75
N ASP A 72 8.36 -7.19 1.42
CA ASP A 72 8.56 -7.76 0.09
C ASP A 72 7.63 -7.09 -0.93
N VAL A 73 6.40 -6.77 -0.51
CA VAL A 73 5.44 -6.05 -1.35
C VAL A 73 5.90 -4.61 -1.62
N VAL A 74 6.37 -3.90 -0.59
CA VAL A 74 6.91 -2.54 -0.75
C VAL A 74 8.11 -2.55 -1.70
N ASP A 75 9.05 -3.47 -1.51
CA ASP A 75 10.23 -3.56 -2.37
C ASP A 75 9.87 -3.88 -3.82
N ALA A 76 8.89 -4.76 -4.04
CA ALA A 76 8.38 -5.03 -5.38
C ALA A 76 7.77 -3.78 -6.02
N CYS A 77 6.98 -3.01 -5.26
CA CYS A 77 6.37 -1.76 -5.74
C CYS A 77 7.46 -0.72 -6.10
N LEU A 78 8.41 -0.46 -5.20
CA LEU A 78 9.51 0.48 -5.44
C LEU A 78 10.34 0.09 -6.68
N LYS A 79 10.60 -1.21 -6.87
CA LYS A 79 11.32 -1.72 -8.03
C LYS A 79 10.56 -1.48 -9.35
N LEU A 80 9.23 -1.58 -9.36
CA LEU A 80 8.42 -1.30 -10.55
C LEU A 80 8.57 0.15 -11.02
N PHE A 81 8.53 1.10 -10.09
CA PHE A 81 8.71 2.52 -10.39
C PHE A 81 10.15 2.85 -10.77
N ALA A 82 11.15 2.31 -10.06
CA ALA A 82 12.57 2.54 -10.37
C ALA A 82 12.97 2.03 -11.77
N GLN A 83 12.30 0.99 -12.27
CA GLN A 83 12.54 0.43 -13.60
C GLN A 83 11.71 1.10 -14.71
N ASN A 84 10.98 2.18 -14.42
CA ASN A 84 9.98 2.78 -15.32
C ASN A 84 9.00 1.76 -15.92
N ARG A 85 8.69 0.69 -15.18
CA ARG A 85 7.76 -0.36 -15.63
C ARG A 85 6.31 -0.03 -15.33
N PHE A 86 6.05 1.11 -14.70
CA PHE A 86 4.73 1.64 -14.41
C PHE A 86 4.76 3.16 -14.40
N ALA A 87 3.73 3.77 -14.97
CA ALA A 87 3.44 5.20 -14.86
C ALA A 87 1.91 5.35 -14.81
N PHE A 88 1.42 6.24 -13.95
CA PHE A 88 0.01 6.65 -14.02
C PHE A 88 -0.22 7.42 -15.32
N ALA A 89 -1.29 7.08 -16.04
CA ALA A 89 -1.67 7.71 -17.30
C ALA A 89 -2.36 9.06 -17.09
#